data_AF-A0A381ZAH7-F1
#
_entry.id   AF-A0A381ZAH7-F1
#
_cell.length_a   1.000
_cell.length_b   1.000
_cell.length_c   1.000
_cell.angle_alpha   90.00
_cell.angle_beta   90.00
_cell.angle_gamma   90.00
#
_symmetry.space_group_name_H-M   'P 1'
#
loop_
_entity.id
_entity.type
_entity.pdbx_description
1 polymer ?
#
loop_
_entity_poly.entity_id
_entity_poly.type
_entity_poly.pdbx_seq_one_letter_code
_entity_poly.pdbx_strand_id
1 'polypeptide(L)'
;VHLDLDAALLGSPLERCYVDMAGALQHDEADAEHDCPSGHPKMNPVVASDGLKDPKRARRDVQPAGRIHNFGAGPAVLPLEVVAEVAAMLPNLSESGFGLLEVSHRSPTFQSIIDSAVERIRRVLSVPDDYEVLFLQGGASTQFYMTSLNLLEEGEKADFLVTGGWSQKALKEANRVGDAFAAWDDSENSFKSVPQDGDYTIREDAVYVHYTSNNTLYGTQFHHLPESDGKPRVVDASSDICGVAIDVSAHDVIYAGAQKNLGPSGVTLVILSPWALSRAKQGIP
;
A
#
# COMPACT_ATOMS: atom_id res chain seq x y z
N VAL A 1 9.56 6.00 43.05
CA VAL A 1 10.31 4.77 43.38
C VAL A 1 11.27 4.52 42.24
N HIS A 2 12.52 4.92 42.43
CA HIS A 2 13.64 4.55 41.56
C HIS A 2 13.81 3.04 41.61
N LEU A 3 13.99 2.39 40.47
CA LEU A 3 14.80 1.18 40.37
C LEU A 3 15.53 1.19 39.03
N ASP A 4 16.85 1.29 39.16
CA ASP A 4 17.87 0.96 38.19
C ASP A 4 17.69 -0.47 37.64
N LEU A 5 18.09 -0.66 36.39
CA LEU A 5 18.57 -1.95 35.91
C LEU A 5 19.86 -1.70 35.12
N ASP A 6 20.93 -2.26 35.69
CA ASP A 6 22.33 -2.05 35.37
C ASP A 6 22.69 -2.33 33.90
N ALA A 7 23.66 -1.52 33.47
CA ALA A 7 24.50 -1.76 32.32
C ALA A 7 25.51 -2.89 32.61
N ALA A 8 25.60 -3.87 31.72
CA ALA A 8 26.85 -4.57 31.42
C ALA A 8 26.70 -5.40 30.13
N LEU A 9 27.24 -4.87 29.02
CA LEU A 9 28.07 -5.57 28.02
C LEU A 9 28.28 -4.63 26.83
N LEU A 10 29.17 -3.66 27.02
CA LEU A 10 29.78 -2.88 25.94
C LEU A 10 30.99 -3.67 25.40
N GLY A 11 31.06 -3.82 24.08
CA GLY A 11 32.16 -4.45 23.38
C GLY A 11 32.28 -3.98 21.92
N SER A 12 32.71 -2.73 21.74
CA SER A 12 33.34 -2.15 20.52
C SER A 12 32.40 -1.76 19.33
N PRO A 13 32.86 -0.92 18.37
CA PRO A 13 32.45 0.48 18.26
C PRO A 13 31.45 0.75 17.12
N LEU A 14 30.57 1.73 17.37
CA LEU A 14 29.70 2.35 16.39
C LEU A 14 30.52 3.07 15.30
N GLU A 15 30.62 2.48 14.11
CA GLU A 15 30.90 3.24 12.90
C GLU A 15 29.63 4.01 12.49
N ARG A 16 29.73 5.34 12.55
CA ARG A 16 28.74 6.26 12.00
C ARG A 16 28.85 6.23 10.47
N CYS A 17 27.93 5.53 9.81
CA CYS A 17 27.64 5.83 8.40
C CYS A 17 26.76 7.08 8.34
N TYR A 18 27.41 8.24 8.30
CA TYR A 18 26.82 9.47 7.77
C TYR A 18 26.83 9.32 6.23
N VAL A 19 25.66 9.16 5.62
CA VAL A 19 25.54 9.32 4.17
C VAL A 19 25.41 10.81 3.90
N ASP A 20 26.49 11.38 3.39
CA ASP A 20 26.55 12.75 2.88
C ASP A 20 25.67 12.86 1.62
N MET A 21 24.52 13.52 1.77
CA MET A 21 23.56 13.82 0.70
C MET A 21 23.89 15.15 -0.03
N ALA A 22 25.15 15.58 -0.05
CA ALA A 22 25.58 16.79 -0.76
C ALA A 22 26.42 16.54 -2.03
N GLY A 23 26.66 15.28 -2.42
CA GLY A 23 27.58 14.94 -3.53
C GLY A 23 26.96 14.60 -4.89
N ALA A 24 25.63 14.60 -5.06
CA ALA A 24 24.96 14.08 -6.26
C ALA A 24 24.26 15.13 -7.15
N LEU A 25 24.54 16.42 -6.94
CA LEU A 25 23.95 17.52 -7.73
C LEU A 25 25.01 18.56 -8.10
N GLN A 26 26.03 18.19 -8.88
CA GLN A 26 26.89 19.16 -9.58
C GLN A 26 27.34 18.62 -10.95
N HIS A 27 27.19 19.48 -11.96
CA HIS A 27 27.57 19.37 -13.40
C HIS A 27 26.53 18.64 -14.28
N ASP A 28 25.99 19.20 -15.38
CA ASP A 28 26.42 20.31 -16.24
C ASP A 28 25.26 21.29 -16.55
N GLU A 29 25.49 22.58 -16.33
CA GLU A 29 24.84 23.66 -17.09
C GLU A 29 25.68 23.89 -18.35
N ALA A 30 25.09 23.67 -19.52
CA ALA A 30 25.63 24.17 -20.78
C ALA A 30 24.49 24.81 -21.57
N ASP A 31 24.66 26.10 -21.81
CA ASP A 31 23.78 26.98 -22.57
C ASP A 31 23.51 26.44 -23.98
N ALA A 32 22.23 26.39 -24.35
CA ALA A 32 21.80 26.37 -25.74
C ALA A 32 20.52 27.18 -25.87
N GLU A 33 20.68 28.47 -26.20
CA GLU A 33 19.61 29.30 -26.74
C GLU A 33 19.08 28.66 -28.03
N HIS A 34 17.79 28.29 -28.05
CA HIS A 34 17.06 28.05 -29.28
C HIS A 34 15.71 28.73 -29.26
N ASP A 35 15.63 29.73 -30.14
CA ASP A 35 14.49 30.55 -30.48
C ASP A 35 13.36 29.69 -31.07
N CYS A 36 12.13 29.80 -30.57
CA CYS A 36 10.97 29.16 -31.17
C CYS A 36 9.75 30.10 -31.16
N PRO A 37 9.15 30.41 -32.32
CA PRO A 37 8.14 31.47 -32.44
C PRO A 37 6.73 31.00 -32.05
N SER A 38 5.98 31.96 -31.53
CA SER A 38 4.57 31.93 -31.10
C SER A 38 3.57 31.39 -32.13
N GLY A 39 2.58 30.59 -31.70
CA GLY A 39 1.37 30.33 -32.50
C GLY A 39 0.35 29.31 -31.94
N HIS A 40 -0.71 29.84 -31.32
CA HIS A 40 -2.07 29.28 -31.10
C HIS A 40 -2.38 28.25 -29.97
N PRO A 41 -3.55 28.40 -29.30
CA PRO A 41 -3.94 27.59 -28.14
C PRO A 41 -4.71 26.33 -28.56
N LYS A 42 -4.44 25.19 -27.93
CA LYS A 42 -5.34 24.02 -27.94
C LYS A 42 -5.73 23.69 -26.51
N MET A 43 -7.04 23.83 -26.26
CA MET A 43 -7.70 23.42 -25.02
C MET A 43 -7.55 21.90 -24.84
N ASN A 44 -6.99 21.48 -23.70
CA ASN A 44 -7.14 20.11 -23.24
C ASN A 44 -8.50 19.96 -22.55
N PRO A 45 -9.28 18.90 -22.82
CA PRO A 45 -10.52 18.64 -22.10
C PRO A 45 -10.19 18.22 -20.67
N VAL A 46 -10.72 18.96 -19.71
CA VAL A 46 -10.74 18.58 -18.30
C VAL A 46 -11.64 17.36 -18.17
N VAL A 47 -11.05 16.21 -17.85
CA VAL A 47 -11.79 15.04 -17.37
C VAL A 47 -12.24 15.37 -15.95
N ALA A 48 -13.52 15.67 -15.78
CA ALA A 48 -14.13 15.79 -14.46
C ALA A 48 -14.25 14.38 -13.86
N SER A 49 -13.46 14.10 -12.83
CA SER A 49 -13.65 12.93 -11.99
C SER A 49 -14.74 13.27 -10.97
N ASP A 50 -15.96 12.84 -11.27
CA ASP A 50 -17.17 13.11 -10.49
C ASP A 50 -17.29 12.15 -9.28
N GLY A 51 -16.15 11.73 -8.72
CA GLY A 51 -16.11 10.86 -7.56
C GLY A 51 -16.56 11.59 -6.30
N LEU A 52 -17.81 11.34 -5.90
CA LEU A 52 -18.39 11.58 -4.56
C LEU A 52 -17.88 12.83 -3.82
N LYS A 53 -18.40 14.00 -4.20
CA LYS A 53 -18.44 15.15 -3.29
C LYS A 53 -19.63 14.98 -2.34
N ASP A 54 -19.40 14.46 -1.13
CA ASP A 54 -20.37 14.59 -0.04
C ASP A 54 -20.62 16.10 0.21
N PRO A 55 -21.81 16.65 -0.10
CA PRO A 55 -22.04 18.08 -0.03
C PRO A 55 -22.13 18.62 1.40
N LYS A 56 -22.19 17.75 2.42
CA LYS A 56 -22.48 18.17 3.80
C LYS A 56 -21.27 18.51 4.65
N ARG A 57 -20.04 18.25 4.17
CA ARG A 57 -18.81 18.66 4.88
C ARG A 57 -18.10 19.73 4.03
N ALA A 58 -18.52 20.99 4.19
CA ALA A 58 -17.76 22.12 3.66
C ALA A 58 -16.32 22.01 4.19
N ARG A 59 -15.36 21.74 3.29
CA ARG A 59 -13.94 21.68 3.66
C ARG A 59 -13.58 23.05 4.22
N ARG A 60 -13.24 23.12 5.51
CA ARG A 60 -12.67 24.35 6.10
C ARG A 60 -11.39 24.65 5.32
N ASP A 61 -11.27 25.87 4.83
CA ASP A 61 -10.03 26.37 4.23
C ASP A 61 -8.96 26.39 5.32
N VAL A 62 -8.17 25.31 5.41
CA VAL A 62 -7.06 25.28 6.34
C VAL A 62 -5.85 25.89 5.63
N GLN A 63 -5.55 27.14 6.00
CA GLN A 63 -4.33 27.83 5.57
C GLN A 63 -3.12 26.91 5.83
N PRO A 64 -2.16 26.80 4.90
CA PRO A 64 -0.97 25.99 5.10
C PRO A 64 -0.21 26.58 6.29
N ALA A 65 -0.31 25.94 7.44
CA ALA A 65 0.28 26.37 8.71
C ALA A 65 1.82 26.21 8.70
N GLY A 66 2.50 26.87 7.76
CA GLY A 66 3.93 26.70 7.51
C GLY A 66 4.31 25.33 6.93
N ARG A 67 3.35 24.56 6.39
CA ARG A 67 3.66 23.24 5.79
C ARG A 67 4.42 23.41 4.48
N ILE A 68 5.55 22.72 4.37
CA ILE A 68 6.30 22.55 3.12
C ILE A 68 5.63 21.49 2.23
N HIS A 69 5.93 21.54 0.93
CA HIS A 69 5.53 20.47 0.01
C HIS A 69 6.30 19.19 0.31
N ASN A 70 5.59 18.11 0.62
CA ASN A 70 6.16 16.80 0.88
C ASN A 70 5.83 15.84 -0.28
N PHE A 71 6.86 15.47 -1.05
CA PHE A 71 6.78 14.49 -2.13
C PHE A 71 7.32 13.10 -1.71
N GLY A 72 7.41 12.83 -0.41
CA GLY A 72 7.85 11.54 0.13
C GLY A 72 6.93 10.40 -0.31
N ALA A 73 7.51 9.31 -0.79
CA ALA A 73 6.80 8.14 -1.33
C ALA A 73 6.16 7.22 -0.26
N GLY A 74 6.35 7.53 1.03
CA GLY A 74 5.89 6.73 2.16
C GLY A 74 6.82 6.86 3.38
N PRO A 75 6.37 7.38 4.54
CA PRO A 75 5.04 7.90 4.81
C PRO A 75 4.66 9.10 3.95
N ALA A 76 3.47 9.07 3.35
CA ALA A 76 2.96 10.13 2.48
C ALA A 76 2.31 11.28 3.26
N VAL A 77 1.98 12.35 2.54
CA VAL A 77 1.32 13.53 3.11
C VAL A 77 -0.11 13.23 3.55
N LEU A 78 -0.46 13.63 4.77
CA LEU A 78 -1.83 13.58 5.27
C LEU A 78 -2.59 14.90 5.00
N PRO A 79 -3.91 14.85 4.70
CA PRO A 79 -4.77 16.03 4.69
C PRO A 79 -4.74 16.75 6.04
N LEU A 80 -4.68 18.07 6.02
CA LEU A 80 -4.47 18.86 7.24
C LEU A 80 -5.66 18.79 8.19
N GLU A 81 -6.87 18.69 7.64
CA GLU A 81 -8.10 18.47 8.38
C GLU A 81 -8.08 17.16 9.19
N VAL A 82 -7.46 16.10 8.65
CA VAL A 82 -7.32 14.81 9.34
C VAL A 82 -6.32 14.93 10.48
N VAL A 83 -5.18 15.60 10.24
CA VAL A 83 -4.17 15.83 11.29
C VAL A 83 -4.75 16.63 12.45
N ALA A 84 -5.52 17.69 12.16
CA ALA A 84 -6.18 18.49 13.17
C ALA A 84 -7.24 17.69 13.96
N GLU A 85 -8.02 16.86 13.28
CA GLU A 85 -9.02 16.00 13.92
C GLU A 85 -8.37 14.98 14.87
N VAL A 86 -7.29 14.30 14.44
CA VAL A 86 -6.53 13.37 15.27
C VAL A 86 -5.89 14.08 16.47
N ALA A 87 -5.29 15.26 16.26
CA ALA A 87 -4.66 16.03 17.34
C ALA A 87 -5.67 16.40 18.45
N ALA A 88 -6.91 16.72 18.09
CA ALA A 88 -7.97 17.00 19.06
C ALA A 88 -8.44 15.74 19.81
N MET A 89 -8.36 14.55 19.19
CA MET A 89 -8.74 13.28 19.80
C MET A 89 -7.68 12.69 20.74
N LEU A 90 -6.41 13.13 20.64
CA LEU A 90 -5.33 12.63 21.48
C LEU A 90 -5.63 12.76 22.99
N PRO A 91 -6.06 13.91 23.54
CA PRO A 91 -6.35 14.05 24.97
C PRO A 91 -7.75 13.58 25.39
N ASN A 92 -8.74 13.60 24.49
CA ASN A 92 -10.11 13.18 24.80
C ASN A 92 -10.81 12.70 23.53
N LEU A 93 -10.90 11.39 23.37
CA LEU A 93 -11.51 10.75 22.23
C LEU A 93 -13.03 10.84 22.35
N SER A 94 -13.66 11.64 21.49
CA SER A 94 -15.13 11.74 21.38
C SER A 94 -15.83 12.03 22.71
N GLU A 95 -15.26 12.91 23.54
CA GLU A 95 -15.77 13.25 24.87
C GLU A 95 -15.91 12.06 25.84
N SER A 96 -15.19 10.96 25.59
CA SER A 96 -15.23 9.76 26.44
C SER A 96 -14.52 9.93 27.79
N GLY A 97 -13.68 10.97 27.92
CA GLY A 97 -12.79 11.15 29.07
C GLY A 97 -11.49 10.35 29.00
N PHE A 98 -11.28 9.54 27.94
CA PHE A 98 -10.03 8.85 27.64
C PHE A 98 -9.37 9.44 26.40
N GLY A 99 -8.04 9.57 26.39
CA GLY A 99 -7.31 9.90 25.18
C GLY A 99 -7.33 8.77 24.14
N LEU A 100 -7.14 9.10 22.86
CA LEU A 100 -7.09 8.12 21.76
C LEU A 100 -6.07 6.99 22.01
N LEU A 101 -4.95 7.30 22.65
CA LEU A 101 -3.88 6.33 22.93
C LEU A 101 -4.10 5.53 24.22
N GLU A 102 -5.13 5.87 25.00
CA GLU A 102 -5.41 5.29 26.32
C GLU A 102 -6.69 4.43 26.32
N VAL A 103 -7.55 4.61 25.30
CA VAL A 103 -8.81 3.89 25.18
C VAL A 103 -8.59 2.40 24.95
N SER A 104 -9.35 1.55 25.65
CA SER A 104 -9.32 0.11 25.42
C SER A 104 -9.85 -0.23 24.01
N HIS A 105 -9.14 -1.10 23.31
CA HIS A 105 -9.56 -1.63 22.00
C HIS A 105 -10.88 -2.43 22.05
N ARG A 106 -11.32 -2.84 23.25
CA ARG A 106 -12.59 -3.54 23.47
C ARG A 106 -13.74 -2.62 23.89
N SER A 107 -13.46 -1.33 24.06
CA SER A 107 -14.50 -0.37 24.44
C SER A 107 -15.47 -0.13 23.27
N PRO A 108 -16.76 0.18 23.54
CA PRO A 108 -17.70 0.57 22.50
C PRO A 108 -17.21 1.78 21.69
N THR A 109 -16.53 2.73 22.35
CA THR A 109 -15.94 3.91 21.71
C THR A 109 -14.92 3.51 20.65
N PHE A 110 -13.95 2.64 20.99
CA PHE A 110 -12.97 2.20 20.01
C PHE A 110 -13.57 1.30 18.94
N GLN A 111 -14.49 0.40 19.30
CA GLN A 111 -15.18 -0.46 18.33
C GLN A 111 -15.89 0.38 17.27
N SER A 112 -16.56 1.47 17.65
CA SER A 112 -17.22 2.36 16.69
C SER A 112 -16.26 3.01 15.67
N ILE A 113 -14.99 3.20 16.04
CA ILE A 113 -13.96 3.71 15.13
C ILE A 113 -13.61 2.65 14.09
N ILE A 114 -13.43 1.40 14.53
CA ILE A 114 -13.14 0.27 13.65
C ILE A 114 -14.32 0.02 12.70
N ASP A 115 -15.55 -0.01 13.22
CA ASP A 115 -16.76 -0.22 12.41
C ASP A 115 -16.92 0.88 11.36
N SER A 116 -16.72 2.15 11.74
CA SER A 116 -16.74 3.30 10.82
C SER A 116 -15.62 3.20 9.77
N ALA A 117 -14.42 2.74 10.14
CA ALA A 117 -13.33 2.54 9.19
C ALA A 117 -13.66 1.43 8.17
N VAL A 118 -14.18 0.28 8.64
CA VAL A 118 -14.63 -0.83 7.77
C VAL A 118 -15.74 -0.36 6.84
N GLU A 119 -16.78 0.29 7.34
CA GLU A 119 -17.89 0.81 6.54
C GLU A 119 -17.40 1.77 5.44
N ARG A 120 -16.47 2.65 5.78
CA ARG A 120 -15.87 3.60 4.82
C ARG A 120 -15.07 2.90 3.74
N ILE A 121 -14.23 1.93 4.11
CA ILE A 121 -13.49 1.13 3.13
C ILE A 121 -14.45 0.38 2.21
N ARG A 122 -15.46 -0.29 2.78
CA ARG A 122 -16.48 -1.00 2.01
C ARG A 122 -17.16 -0.09 1.00
N ARG A 123 -17.57 1.10 1.43
CA ARG A 123 -18.22 2.09 0.55
C ARG A 123 -17.27 2.66 -0.51
N VAL A 124 -16.05 3.04 -0.15
CA VAL A 124 -15.11 3.69 -1.08
C VAL A 124 -14.63 2.73 -2.16
N LEU A 125 -14.36 1.47 -1.79
CA LEU A 125 -13.85 0.46 -2.71
C LEU A 125 -14.94 -0.43 -3.30
N SER A 126 -16.22 -0.20 -2.95
CA SER A 126 -17.34 -1.06 -3.36
C SER A 126 -17.09 -2.55 -3.03
N VAL A 127 -16.63 -2.82 -1.81
CA VAL A 127 -16.29 -4.18 -1.37
C VAL A 127 -17.57 -5.04 -1.34
N PRO A 128 -17.62 -6.23 -1.96
CA PRO A 128 -18.77 -7.12 -1.92
C PRO A 128 -19.13 -7.55 -0.49
N ASP A 129 -20.40 -7.78 -0.17
CA ASP A 129 -20.86 -8.03 1.21
C ASP A 129 -20.29 -9.31 1.85
N ASP A 130 -19.90 -10.29 1.04
CA ASP A 130 -19.32 -11.57 1.45
C ASP A 130 -17.79 -11.54 1.60
N TYR A 131 -17.17 -10.39 1.38
CA TYR A 131 -15.74 -10.18 1.62
C TYR A 131 -15.48 -9.66 3.04
N GLU A 132 -14.31 -10.02 3.57
CA GLU A 132 -13.84 -9.55 4.88
C GLU A 132 -12.82 -8.43 4.75
N VAL A 133 -12.89 -7.45 5.64
CA VAL A 133 -11.97 -6.29 5.70
C VAL A 133 -11.22 -6.34 7.02
N LEU A 134 -9.90 -6.47 6.96
CA LEU A 134 -9.01 -6.60 8.11
C LEU A 134 -8.05 -5.42 8.19
N PHE A 135 -7.72 -5.04 9.43
CA PHE A 135 -6.65 -4.09 9.75
C PHE A 135 -5.57 -4.81 10.54
N LEU A 136 -4.45 -5.08 9.89
CA LEU A 136 -3.35 -5.89 10.44
C LEU A 136 -2.08 -5.08 10.68
N GLN A 137 -1.24 -5.52 11.61
CA GLN A 137 0.10 -4.95 11.82
C GLN A 137 1.12 -5.59 10.86
N GLY A 138 2.39 -5.16 10.93
CA GLY A 138 3.50 -5.78 10.20
C GLY A 138 3.74 -5.25 8.77
N GLY A 139 2.84 -4.43 8.24
CA GLY A 139 2.97 -3.82 6.91
C GLY A 139 2.79 -4.82 5.75
N ALA A 140 2.81 -4.30 4.53
CA ALA A 140 2.76 -5.11 3.30
C ALA A 140 3.87 -6.18 3.24
N SER A 141 5.05 -5.90 3.79
CA SER A 141 6.15 -6.87 3.87
C SER A 141 5.77 -8.15 4.64
N THR A 142 4.94 -8.05 5.67
CA THR A 142 4.44 -9.24 6.37
C THR A 142 3.44 -10.00 5.50
N GLN A 143 2.62 -9.28 4.71
CA GLN A 143 1.68 -9.89 3.78
C GLN A 143 2.35 -10.65 2.62
N PHE A 144 3.57 -10.29 2.22
CA PHE A 144 4.37 -11.05 1.25
C PHE A 144 4.54 -12.52 1.68
N TYR A 145 4.77 -12.75 2.97
CA TYR A 145 4.89 -14.07 3.55
C TYR A 145 3.52 -14.65 3.95
N MET A 146 2.71 -13.87 4.66
CA MET A 146 1.44 -14.32 5.25
C MET A 146 0.40 -14.75 4.20
N THR A 147 0.37 -14.08 3.05
CA THR A 147 -0.48 -14.48 1.91
C THR A 147 -0.13 -15.90 1.49
N SER A 148 1.13 -16.15 1.14
CA SER A 148 1.58 -17.47 0.68
C SER A 148 1.40 -18.53 1.76
N LEU A 149 1.68 -18.20 3.03
CA LEU A 149 1.51 -19.10 4.17
C LEU A 149 0.07 -19.59 4.34
N ASN A 150 -0.90 -18.71 4.10
CA ASN A 150 -2.32 -19.08 4.18
C ASN A 150 -2.80 -19.74 2.89
N LEU A 151 -2.40 -19.23 1.72
CA LEU A 151 -2.98 -19.65 0.45
C LEU A 151 -2.33 -20.88 -0.19
N LEU A 152 -1.10 -21.27 0.15
CA LEU A 152 -0.40 -22.42 -0.41
C LEU A 152 -0.41 -23.60 0.54
N GLU A 153 -0.99 -24.73 0.14
CA GLU A 153 -0.79 -26.05 0.73
C GLU A 153 0.51 -26.71 0.27
N GLU A 154 0.87 -27.80 0.95
CA GLU A 154 2.07 -28.58 0.61
C GLU A 154 2.00 -29.07 -0.85
N GLY A 155 3.01 -28.73 -1.64
CA GLY A 155 3.12 -29.11 -3.05
C GLY A 155 2.36 -28.20 -4.03
N GLU A 156 1.58 -27.24 -3.55
CA GLU A 156 0.92 -26.26 -4.41
C GLU A 156 1.87 -25.13 -4.83
N LYS A 157 1.47 -24.45 -5.91
CA LYS A 157 2.30 -23.50 -6.65
C LYS A 157 1.63 -22.15 -6.80
N ALA A 158 2.41 -21.08 -6.87
CA ALA A 158 1.92 -19.74 -7.14
C ALA A 158 2.76 -19.02 -8.19
N ASP A 159 2.13 -18.19 -9.01
CA ASP A 159 2.81 -17.42 -10.03
C ASP A 159 2.80 -15.94 -9.71
N PHE A 160 3.86 -15.25 -10.11
CA PHE A 160 4.10 -13.84 -9.81
C PHE A 160 4.42 -13.07 -11.10
N LEU A 161 3.84 -11.88 -11.24
CA LEU A 161 4.24 -10.90 -12.25
C LEU A 161 5.26 -9.93 -11.62
N VAL A 162 6.53 -10.13 -11.94
CA VAL A 162 7.66 -9.41 -11.33
C VAL A 162 7.96 -8.12 -12.09
N THR A 163 7.20 -7.08 -11.75
CA THR A 163 7.30 -5.73 -12.33
C THR A 163 8.11 -4.73 -11.52
N GLY A 164 8.75 -5.15 -10.42
CA GLY A 164 9.53 -4.24 -9.58
C GLY A 164 10.07 -4.88 -8.31
N GLY A 165 10.78 -4.07 -7.53
CA GLY A 165 11.40 -4.51 -6.27
C GLY A 165 10.42 -4.95 -5.17
N TRP A 166 9.13 -4.60 -5.25
CA TRP A 166 8.10 -5.10 -4.32
C TRP A 166 7.64 -6.50 -4.69
N SER A 167 7.32 -6.76 -5.96
CA SER A 167 6.96 -8.09 -6.46
C SER A 167 8.13 -9.07 -6.37
N GLN A 168 9.38 -8.62 -6.56
CA GLN A 168 10.57 -9.44 -6.26
C GLN A 168 10.63 -9.90 -4.80
N LYS A 169 10.33 -9.00 -3.85
CA LYS A 169 10.31 -9.35 -2.42
C LYS A 169 9.15 -10.28 -2.09
N ALA A 170 7.98 -10.05 -2.70
CA ALA A 170 6.83 -10.93 -2.54
C ALA A 170 7.12 -12.36 -3.02
N LEU A 171 7.68 -12.50 -4.23
CA LEU A 171 8.12 -13.77 -4.79
C LEU A 171 9.16 -14.47 -3.91
N LYS A 172 10.13 -13.71 -3.37
CA LYS A 172 11.14 -14.26 -2.46
C LYS A 172 10.54 -14.83 -1.19
N GLU A 173 9.60 -14.13 -0.55
CA GLU A 173 8.95 -14.62 0.67
C GLU A 173 8.02 -15.80 0.38
N ALA A 174 7.33 -15.81 -0.77
CA ALA A 174 6.51 -16.94 -1.21
C ALA A 174 7.31 -18.24 -1.38
N ASN A 175 8.52 -18.15 -1.92
CA ASN A 175 9.46 -19.27 -2.06
C ASN A 175 9.95 -19.86 -0.72
N ARG A 176 9.67 -19.20 0.41
CA ARG A 176 9.93 -19.77 1.75
C ARG A 176 8.80 -20.70 2.21
N VAL A 177 7.65 -20.66 1.55
CA VAL A 177 6.44 -21.43 1.89
C VAL A 177 6.21 -22.56 0.90
N GLY A 178 6.29 -22.28 -0.40
CA GLY A 178 5.99 -23.25 -1.46
C GLY A 178 6.71 -22.91 -2.77
N ASP A 179 6.30 -23.54 -3.86
CA ASP A 179 6.89 -23.34 -5.19
C ASP A 179 6.28 -22.11 -5.87
N ALA A 180 6.98 -20.97 -5.75
CA ALA A 180 6.58 -19.71 -6.35
C ALA A 180 7.47 -19.34 -7.53
N PHE A 181 6.87 -19.01 -8.67
CA PHE A 181 7.57 -18.77 -9.93
C PHE A 181 7.26 -17.38 -10.50
N ALA A 182 8.25 -16.76 -11.15
CA ALA A 182 8.03 -15.55 -11.92
C ALA A 182 7.49 -15.90 -13.31
N ALA A 183 6.17 -15.86 -13.49
CA ALA A 183 5.55 -16.07 -14.80
C ALA A 183 5.97 -14.98 -15.81
N TRP A 184 6.35 -13.81 -15.30
CA TRP A 184 6.97 -12.72 -16.04
C TRP A 184 7.91 -11.92 -15.13
N ASP A 185 9.02 -11.41 -15.65
CA ASP A 185 10.01 -10.63 -14.89
C ASP A 185 10.71 -9.57 -15.76
N ASP A 186 10.56 -8.28 -15.42
CA ASP A 186 11.20 -7.16 -16.14
C ASP A 186 12.57 -6.75 -15.58
N SER A 187 13.16 -7.56 -14.69
CA SER A 187 14.41 -7.20 -13.99
C SER A 187 15.56 -6.95 -14.95
N GLU A 188 15.65 -7.70 -16.05
CA GLU A 188 16.67 -7.50 -17.09
C GLU A 188 16.54 -6.15 -17.81
N ASN A 189 15.32 -5.58 -17.85
CA ASN A 189 15.04 -4.28 -18.44
C ASN A 189 14.87 -3.17 -17.38
N SER A 190 15.31 -3.43 -16.14
CA SER A 190 15.26 -2.46 -15.03
C SER A 190 13.85 -1.99 -14.67
N PHE A 191 12.83 -2.84 -14.84
CA PHE A 191 11.44 -2.57 -14.43
C PHE A 191 10.81 -1.34 -15.08
N LYS A 192 11.01 -1.18 -16.39
CA LYS A 192 10.47 -0.07 -17.19
C LYS A 192 9.07 -0.33 -17.72
N SER A 193 8.54 -1.52 -17.53
CA SER A 193 7.24 -1.93 -18.05
C SER A 193 6.46 -2.85 -17.11
N VAL A 194 5.17 -2.99 -17.40
CA VAL A 194 4.31 -4.07 -16.92
C VAL A 194 3.91 -4.91 -18.13
N PRO A 195 3.68 -6.22 -17.98
CA PRO A 195 3.31 -7.06 -19.11
C PRO A 195 1.93 -6.67 -19.64
N GLN A 196 1.72 -6.92 -20.94
CA GLN A 196 0.39 -7.01 -21.53
C GLN A 196 -0.12 -8.45 -21.47
N ASP A 197 -1.43 -8.62 -21.60
CA ASP A 197 -2.02 -9.94 -21.76
C ASP A 197 -1.43 -10.64 -23.00
N GLY A 198 -1.00 -11.89 -22.83
CA GLY A 198 -0.27 -12.68 -23.83
C GLY A 198 1.26 -12.59 -23.77
N ASP A 199 1.86 -11.70 -22.97
CA ASP A 199 3.32 -11.62 -22.78
C ASP A 199 3.86 -12.71 -21.83
N TYR A 200 2.97 -13.42 -21.14
CA TYR A 200 3.30 -14.39 -20.11
C TYR A 200 2.36 -15.59 -20.16
N THR A 201 2.75 -16.68 -19.49
CA THR A 201 1.93 -17.88 -19.35
C THR A 201 1.94 -18.28 -17.89
N ILE A 202 0.76 -18.45 -17.33
CA ILE A 202 0.59 -18.91 -15.95
C ILE A 202 0.62 -20.44 -15.95
N ARG A 203 1.29 -21.04 -14.97
CA ARG A 203 1.33 -22.49 -14.82
C ARG A 203 -0.08 -23.03 -14.60
N GLU A 204 -0.42 -24.10 -15.32
CA GLU A 204 -1.72 -24.76 -15.19
C GLU A 204 -2.02 -25.21 -13.75
N ASP A 205 -0.98 -25.56 -12.99
CA ASP A 205 -1.06 -26.00 -11.60
C ASP A 205 -0.80 -24.90 -10.56
N ALA A 206 -0.66 -23.63 -10.98
CA ALA A 206 -0.69 -22.50 -10.04
C ALA A 206 -2.09 -22.36 -9.41
N VAL A 207 -2.13 -22.08 -8.12
CA VAL A 207 -3.36 -21.90 -7.34
C VAL A 207 -3.74 -20.43 -7.15
N TYR A 208 -2.81 -19.50 -7.36
CA TYR A 208 -3.08 -18.07 -7.51
C TYR A 208 -1.99 -17.37 -8.32
N VAL A 209 -2.31 -16.17 -8.80
CA VAL A 209 -1.37 -15.22 -9.40
C VAL A 209 -1.25 -13.98 -8.52
N HIS A 210 -0.01 -13.57 -8.28
CA HIS A 210 0.31 -12.35 -7.54
C HIS A 210 0.87 -11.27 -8.46
N TYR A 211 0.43 -10.04 -8.26
CA TYR A 211 1.03 -8.88 -8.91
C TYR A 211 1.05 -7.66 -8.00
N THR A 212 1.81 -6.64 -8.39
CA THR A 212 1.87 -5.34 -7.72
C THR A 212 1.28 -4.29 -8.63
N SER A 213 0.16 -3.65 -8.23
CA SER A 213 -0.57 -2.73 -9.10
C SER A 213 0.28 -1.52 -9.51
N ASN A 214 1.02 -0.94 -8.56
CA ASN A 214 1.88 0.23 -8.76
C ASN A 214 3.28 0.04 -8.17
N ASN A 215 4.31 0.13 -9.01
CA ASN A 215 5.71 -0.07 -8.65
C ASN A 215 6.34 1.26 -8.20
N THR A 216 6.19 1.59 -6.91
CA THR A 216 6.55 2.92 -6.35
C THR A 216 7.97 3.41 -6.68
N LEU A 217 8.95 2.50 -6.77
CA LEU A 217 10.35 2.87 -7.05
C LEU A 217 10.61 3.14 -8.53
N TYR A 218 9.81 2.55 -9.42
CA TYR A 218 10.07 2.51 -10.85
C TYR A 218 9.09 3.35 -11.67
N GLY A 219 7.97 3.75 -11.07
CA GLY A 219 6.96 4.60 -11.72
C GLY A 219 6.14 3.87 -12.79
N THR A 220 6.11 2.54 -12.77
CA THR A 220 5.29 1.71 -13.65
C THR A 220 4.03 1.24 -12.91
N GLN A 221 2.91 1.16 -13.63
CA GLN A 221 1.61 0.79 -13.08
C GLN A 221 0.82 -0.08 -14.06
N PHE A 222 0.06 -1.05 -13.54
CA PHE A 222 -0.96 -1.74 -14.31
C PHE A 222 -2.16 -0.82 -14.55
N HIS A 223 -2.48 -0.55 -15.82
CA HIS A 223 -3.65 0.25 -16.22
C HIS A 223 -4.88 -0.60 -16.59
N HIS A 224 -4.72 -1.92 -16.59
CA HIS A 224 -5.78 -2.92 -16.73
C HIS A 224 -5.54 -4.04 -15.73
N LEU A 225 -6.57 -4.83 -15.45
CA LEU A 225 -6.45 -6.03 -14.64
C LEU A 225 -5.70 -7.09 -15.44
N PRO A 226 -4.54 -7.61 -14.99
CA PRO A 226 -3.83 -8.66 -15.72
C PRO A 226 -4.67 -9.95 -15.81
N GLU A 227 -4.60 -10.62 -16.96
CA GLU A 227 -5.10 -11.97 -17.13
C GLU A 227 -4.53 -12.93 -16.08
N SER A 228 -5.35 -13.89 -15.67
CA SER A 228 -5.02 -14.87 -14.64
C SER A 228 -5.28 -16.30 -15.07
N ASP A 229 -5.72 -16.54 -16.32
CA ASP A 229 -6.21 -17.86 -16.77
C ASP A 229 -7.26 -18.47 -15.84
N GLY A 230 -8.11 -17.62 -15.25
CA GLY A 230 -9.15 -18.02 -14.30
C GLY A 230 -8.63 -18.36 -12.90
N LYS A 231 -7.35 -18.11 -12.61
CA LYS A 231 -6.77 -18.30 -11.27
C LYS A 231 -7.15 -17.15 -10.33
N PRO A 232 -7.26 -17.45 -9.02
CA PRO A 232 -7.38 -16.44 -7.99
C PRO A 232 -6.28 -15.37 -8.06
N ARG A 233 -6.63 -14.11 -7.75
CA ARG A 233 -5.70 -12.98 -7.85
C ARG A 233 -5.35 -12.39 -6.48
N VAL A 234 -4.06 -12.22 -6.25
CA VAL A 234 -3.51 -11.46 -5.12
C VAL A 234 -2.86 -10.19 -5.63
N VAL A 235 -3.17 -9.04 -5.01
CA VAL A 235 -2.58 -7.75 -5.39
C VAL A 235 -1.98 -7.01 -4.19
N ASP A 236 -0.73 -6.56 -4.36
CA ASP A 236 -0.17 -5.46 -3.57
C ASP A 236 -0.64 -4.14 -4.15
N ALA A 237 -1.59 -3.50 -3.48
CA ALA A 237 -2.16 -2.21 -3.86
C ALA A 237 -1.63 -1.04 -3.01
N SER A 238 -0.51 -1.23 -2.30
CA SER A 238 -0.08 -0.29 -1.24
C SER A 238 0.00 1.16 -1.69
N SER A 239 0.52 1.44 -2.89
CA SER A 239 0.78 2.83 -3.35
C SER A 239 -0.36 3.50 -4.10
N ASP A 240 -1.41 2.79 -4.50
CA ASP A 240 -2.46 3.34 -5.36
C ASP A 240 -3.88 2.99 -4.92
N ILE A 241 -4.06 2.14 -3.89
CA ILE A 241 -5.37 1.87 -3.28
C ILE A 241 -6.06 3.19 -2.89
N CYS A 242 -7.36 3.32 -3.20
CA CYS A 242 -8.14 4.57 -3.05
C CYS A 242 -7.64 5.79 -3.85
N GLY A 243 -6.58 5.67 -4.64
CA GLY A 243 -6.08 6.69 -5.58
C GLY A 243 -6.48 6.41 -7.02
N VAL A 244 -6.65 5.14 -7.38
CA VAL A 244 -7.19 4.68 -8.65
C VAL A 244 -8.37 3.73 -8.42
N ALA A 245 -9.22 3.56 -9.43
CA ALA A 245 -10.31 2.58 -9.37
C ALA A 245 -9.75 1.16 -9.37
N ILE A 246 -10.30 0.30 -8.52
CA ILE A 246 -9.99 -1.13 -8.45
C ILE A 246 -11.32 -1.89 -8.35
N ASP A 247 -11.47 -2.94 -9.16
CA ASP A 247 -12.59 -3.87 -9.03
C ASP A 247 -12.26 -4.90 -7.95
N VAL A 248 -12.81 -4.70 -6.75
CA VAL A 248 -12.56 -5.61 -5.61
C VAL A 248 -13.06 -7.03 -5.90
N SER A 249 -14.14 -7.17 -6.65
CA SER A 249 -14.72 -8.49 -6.96
C SER A 249 -13.87 -9.35 -7.89
N ALA A 250 -12.92 -8.73 -8.60
CA ALA A 250 -11.98 -9.41 -9.47
C ALA A 250 -10.72 -9.94 -8.74
N HIS A 251 -10.65 -9.74 -7.42
CA HIS A 251 -9.51 -10.12 -6.58
C HIS A 251 -9.94 -11.01 -5.43
N ASP A 252 -9.00 -11.83 -4.99
CA ASP A 252 -9.18 -12.75 -3.87
C ASP A 252 -8.48 -12.26 -2.61
N VAL A 253 -7.34 -11.60 -2.79
CA VAL A 253 -6.64 -10.89 -1.72
C VAL A 253 -6.17 -9.54 -2.25
N ILE A 254 -6.58 -8.48 -1.57
CA ILE A 254 -6.03 -7.13 -1.77
C ILE A 254 -5.35 -6.76 -0.46
N TYR A 255 -4.08 -6.37 -0.50
CA TYR A 255 -3.43 -5.79 0.67
C TYR A 255 -2.73 -4.47 0.35
N ALA A 256 -2.70 -3.59 1.35
CA ALA A 256 -2.07 -2.28 1.24
C ALA A 256 -1.51 -1.82 2.59
N GLY A 257 -0.20 -1.57 2.64
CA GLY A 257 0.40 -0.84 3.75
C GLY A 257 -0.09 0.61 3.74
N ALA A 258 -0.70 1.07 4.84
CA ALA A 258 -1.42 2.35 4.82
C ALA A 258 -0.53 3.58 4.57
N GLN A 259 0.77 3.49 4.87
CA GLN A 259 1.72 4.61 4.85
C GLN A 259 1.93 5.27 3.49
N LYS A 260 1.44 4.69 2.39
CA LYS A 260 1.61 5.29 1.05
C LYS A 260 0.37 6.09 0.63
N ASN A 261 -0.81 5.48 0.60
CA ASN A 261 -2.00 6.15 0.06
C ASN A 261 -3.24 6.14 0.96
N LEU A 262 -3.16 5.57 2.18
CA LEU A 262 -4.30 5.50 3.11
C LEU A 262 -4.09 6.26 4.43
N GLY A 263 -2.84 6.56 4.80
CA GLY A 263 -2.55 7.40 5.94
C GLY A 263 -1.21 7.09 6.62
N PRO A 264 -1.17 6.98 7.97
CA PRO A 264 0.07 6.74 8.70
C PRO A 264 0.57 5.30 8.56
N SER A 265 1.87 5.09 8.85
CA SER A 265 2.41 3.75 9.07
C SER A 265 1.86 3.11 10.34
N GLY A 266 1.89 1.77 10.38
CA GLY A 266 1.49 0.98 11.56
C GLY A 266 0.26 0.10 11.34
N VAL A 267 -0.45 0.28 10.23
CA VAL A 267 -1.61 -0.56 9.85
C VAL A 267 -1.55 -0.96 8.37
N THR A 268 -2.05 -2.16 8.09
CA THR A 268 -2.16 -2.76 6.77
C THR A 268 -3.61 -3.10 6.54
N LEU A 269 -4.20 -2.55 5.48
CA LEU A 269 -5.50 -2.97 5.00
C LEU A 269 -5.34 -4.32 4.30
N VAL A 270 -6.19 -5.29 4.61
CA VAL A 270 -6.32 -6.54 3.87
C VAL A 270 -7.80 -6.80 3.59
N ILE A 271 -8.14 -7.13 2.36
CA ILE A 271 -9.49 -7.49 1.94
C ILE A 271 -9.43 -8.91 1.38
N LEU A 272 -10.30 -9.79 1.88
CA LEU A 272 -10.29 -11.22 1.57
C LEU A 272 -11.63 -11.65 0.95
N SER A 273 -11.58 -12.36 -0.17
CA SER A 273 -12.74 -13.02 -0.78
C SER A 273 -13.16 -14.28 0.01
N PRO A 274 -14.37 -14.81 -0.23
CA PRO A 274 -14.77 -16.12 0.29
C PRO A 274 -13.79 -17.24 -0.05
N TRP A 275 -13.18 -17.21 -1.25
CA TRP A 275 -12.17 -18.19 -1.63
C TRP A 275 -10.92 -18.07 -0.74
N ALA A 276 -10.40 -16.86 -0.52
CA ALA A 276 -9.23 -16.66 0.34
C ALA A 276 -9.51 -17.09 1.79
N LEU A 277 -10.71 -16.80 2.30
CA LEU A 277 -11.15 -17.25 3.63
C LEU A 277 -11.25 -18.77 3.73
N SER A 278 -11.72 -19.45 2.67
CA SER A 278 -11.81 -20.92 2.63
C SER A 278 -10.45 -21.62 2.66
N ARG A 279 -9.37 -20.88 2.33
CA ARG A 279 -7.98 -21.36 2.33
C ARG A 279 -7.26 -21.08 3.65
N ALA A 280 -7.85 -20.29 4.55
CA ALA A 280 -7.24 -19.98 5.84
C ALA A 280 -6.92 -21.26 6.61
N LYS A 281 -5.65 -21.44 6.99
CA LYS A 281 -5.18 -22.65 7.66
C LYS A 281 -5.40 -22.57 9.16
N GLN A 282 -5.74 -23.70 9.76
CA GLN A 282 -5.74 -23.81 11.21
C GLN A 282 -4.33 -24.03 11.75
N GLY A 283 -4.05 -23.49 12.93
CA GLY A 283 -2.80 -23.74 13.66
C GLY A 283 -1.61 -22.89 13.20
N ILE A 284 -1.83 -21.92 12.31
CA ILE A 284 -0.90 -20.82 12.07
C ILE A 284 -1.39 -19.55 12.81
N PRO A 285 -0.48 -18.69 13.31
CA PRO A 285 -0.83 -17.49 14.05
C PRO A 285 -1.75 -16.52 13.29
#